data_AF-A0A5P6PEU3-F1
#
_entry.id   AF-A0A5P6PEU3-F1
#
_cell.length_a   1.000
_cell.length_b   1.000
_cell.length_c   1.000
_cell.angle_alpha   90.00
_cell.angle_beta   90.00
_cell.angle_gamma   90.00
#
_symmetry.space_group_name_H-M   'P 1'
#
loop_
_entity.id
_entity.type
_entity.pdbx_description
1 polymer ?
#
loop_
_entity_poly.entity_id
_entity_poly.type
_entity_poly.pdbx_seq_one_letter_code
_entity_poly.pdbx_strand_id
1 'polypeptide(L)'
;MARTAAYFTTNDEDRDVYHNQDDCPTGSRIHGENRSGGDIGSRSLCAQCAKHGYGHYDDWLSEQETLGDAASKKEAVALEKLVAKRDAARAREGIYQGVKQSFDAIAKERKALESNKNLTAEETSRLASIKVQYNDLYGKLQSIAAQHKTDSDDLVRLEGGKTDENGEIDQGQIKRHQNTLDTLESQKARYGDASTRLAAAHTAAIAGRDDPEAVELVADVVMNEARGQSPYIKKCLAYAYLNLTKGHLRAPEGAEISDFTRSEKRFDDPEEGDQVKYIRSVADSLEAVRARLDDPKNDPTNGANHWASPKSMSKKRRAEYESKNGEYEWLNRAVKVPMKDIPEETFTFWKTND
;
A
#
# COMPACT_ATOMS: atom_id res chain seq x y z
N MET A 1 -23.05 24.59 38.14
CA MET A 1 -22.69 23.61 39.18
C MET A 1 -22.11 22.39 38.50
N ALA A 2 -21.07 21.84 39.12
CA ALA A 2 -20.48 20.52 38.87
C ALA A 2 -19.89 20.26 37.47
N ARG A 3 -18.57 19.98 37.49
CA ARG A 3 -17.89 18.78 36.96
C ARG A 3 -18.88 17.79 36.31
N THR A 4 -18.58 17.12 35.20
CA THR A 4 -17.76 15.91 35.25
C THR A 4 -17.39 15.49 33.82
N ALA A 5 -16.16 15.02 33.66
CA ALA A 5 -15.82 14.01 32.66
C ALA A 5 -16.46 12.67 33.06
N ALA A 6 -16.78 11.82 32.08
CA ALA A 6 -16.48 10.38 32.05
C ALA A 6 -17.32 9.70 30.97
N TYR A 7 -16.61 9.24 29.95
CA TYR A 7 -17.03 8.15 29.09
C TYR A 7 -17.07 6.88 29.94
N PHE A 8 -18.14 6.09 29.83
CA PHE A 8 -18.24 4.80 30.49
C PHE A 8 -18.26 3.70 29.44
N THR A 9 -17.26 2.82 29.47
CA THR A 9 -17.38 1.46 28.94
C THR A 9 -18.10 0.64 30.03
N THR A 10 -19.06 -0.21 29.67
CA THR A 10 -19.80 -1.03 30.67
C THR A 10 -19.42 -2.50 30.70
N ASN A 11 -18.44 -2.97 29.91
CA ASN A 11 -17.86 -4.31 30.07
C ASN A 11 -16.52 -4.43 29.34
N ASP A 12 -15.65 -5.28 29.89
CA ASP A 12 -14.26 -5.51 29.44
C ASP A 12 -14.14 -6.29 28.10
N GLU A 13 -15.25 -6.63 27.43
CA GLU A 13 -15.22 -7.50 26.23
C GLU A 13 -15.77 -6.89 24.93
N ASP A 14 -16.24 -5.62 24.87
CA ASP A 14 -16.63 -4.97 23.60
C ASP A 14 -16.47 -3.42 23.58
N ARG A 15 -16.18 -2.86 22.38
CA ARG A 15 -15.90 -1.42 22.11
C ARG A 15 -17.15 -0.52 22.06
N ASP A 16 -17.99 -0.55 23.08
CA ASP A 16 -19.15 0.33 23.11
C ASP A 16 -18.81 1.73 23.68
N VAL A 17 -18.89 2.77 22.83
CA VAL A 17 -18.74 4.18 23.25
C VAL A 17 -20.13 4.80 23.43
N TYR A 18 -20.47 5.14 24.68
CA TYR A 18 -21.73 5.78 25.05
C TYR A 18 -21.57 7.30 25.27
N HIS A 19 -22.49 8.08 24.71
CA HIS A 19 -22.59 9.53 24.91
C HIS A 19 -23.80 9.89 25.79
N ASN A 20 -23.68 10.94 26.60
CA ASN A 20 -24.80 11.50 27.36
C ASN A 20 -25.58 12.58 26.59
N GLN A 21 -25.36 12.70 25.27
CA GLN A 21 -25.97 13.70 24.38
C GLN A 21 -26.47 13.05 23.09
N ASP A 22 -27.35 13.74 22.37
CA ASP A 22 -28.07 13.23 21.19
C ASP A 22 -27.24 13.25 19.89
N ASP A 23 -26.14 14.01 19.88
CA ASP A 23 -25.23 14.18 18.74
C ASP A 23 -23.86 13.57 19.07
N CYS A 24 -23.26 12.72 18.19
CA CYS A 24 -21.85 12.33 18.37
C CYS A 24 -20.99 13.59 18.16
N PRO A 25 -19.88 13.79 18.91
CA PRO A 25 -18.92 14.88 18.65
C PRO A 25 -18.41 14.96 17.21
N THR A 26 -18.56 13.89 16.43
CA THR A 26 -18.26 13.83 14.99
C THR A 26 -19.34 14.44 14.08
N GLY A 27 -20.41 14.99 14.66
CA GLY A 27 -21.52 15.65 13.95
C GLY A 27 -22.58 14.69 13.40
N SER A 28 -22.47 13.39 13.68
CA SER A 28 -23.45 12.38 13.26
C SER A 28 -24.59 12.25 14.28
N ARG A 29 -25.82 12.24 13.77
CA ARG A 29 -27.04 12.09 14.58
C ARG A 29 -27.15 10.66 15.11
N ILE A 30 -27.35 10.50 16.42
CA ILE A 30 -27.52 9.17 17.02
C ILE A 30 -28.99 8.74 16.88
N HIS A 31 -29.22 7.58 16.26
CA HIS A 31 -30.56 7.04 16.04
C HIS A 31 -31.24 6.70 17.38
N GLY A 32 -32.55 6.96 17.47
CA GLY A 32 -33.30 6.85 18.73
C GLY A 32 -33.37 5.45 19.33
N GLU A 33 -33.21 4.41 18.51
CA GLU A 33 -33.15 3.00 18.92
C GLU A 33 -31.88 2.64 19.69
N ASN A 34 -30.82 3.46 19.56
CA ASN A 34 -29.55 3.29 20.26
C ASN A 34 -29.49 4.05 21.60
N ARG A 35 -30.65 4.51 22.10
CA ARG A 35 -30.78 5.20 23.40
C ARG A 35 -31.12 4.18 24.48
N SER A 36 -30.26 4.07 25.49
CA SER A 36 -30.49 3.26 26.69
C SER A 36 -30.81 4.17 27.88
N GLY A 37 -31.84 3.80 28.65
CA GLY A 37 -32.24 4.53 29.86
C GLY A 37 -31.52 4.01 31.09
N GLY A 38 -30.92 4.89 31.89
CA GLY A 38 -30.33 4.58 33.19
C GLY A 38 -30.37 5.77 34.15
N ASP A 39 -29.97 5.56 35.40
CA ASP A 39 -30.14 6.48 36.54
C ASP A 39 -29.45 7.85 36.39
N ILE A 40 -28.64 8.06 35.33
CA ILE A 40 -27.88 9.29 35.04
C ILE A 40 -28.31 9.95 33.71
N GLY A 41 -29.49 9.60 33.18
CA GLY A 41 -30.00 10.13 31.90
C GLY A 41 -29.78 9.19 30.72
N SER A 42 -30.35 9.56 29.56
CA SER A 42 -30.29 8.75 28.33
C SER A 42 -28.86 8.64 27.82
N ARG A 43 -28.36 7.42 27.67
CA ARG A 43 -27.05 7.11 27.06
C ARG A 43 -27.26 6.66 25.62
N SER A 44 -26.48 7.22 24.70
CA SER A 44 -26.60 7.01 23.26
C SER A 44 -25.38 6.26 22.73
N LEU A 45 -25.56 5.07 22.15
CA LEU A 45 -24.48 4.29 21.53
C LEU A 45 -24.16 4.84 20.14
N CYS A 46 -22.89 5.16 19.87
CA CYS A 46 -22.48 5.62 18.54
C CYS A 46 -21.71 4.55 17.76
N ALA A 47 -22.39 3.92 16.80
CA ALA A 47 -21.80 2.90 15.93
C ALA A 47 -20.62 3.42 15.09
N GLN A 48 -20.61 4.70 14.70
CA GLN A 48 -19.46 5.29 13.98
C GLN A 48 -18.28 5.53 14.92
N CYS A 49 -18.54 6.08 16.10
CA CYS A 49 -17.50 6.42 17.06
C CYS A 49 -16.94 5.13 17.74
N ALA A 50 -17.67 4.00 17.68
CA ALA A 50 -17.19 2.65 18.02
C ALA A 50 -16.44 1.93 16.87
N LYS A 51 -16.78 2.23 15.61
CA LYS A 51 -16.17 1.62 14.41
C LYS A 51 -14.79 2.21 14.07
N HIS A 52 -14.54 3.46 14.49
CA HIS A 52 -13.43 4.26 14.01
C HIS A 52 -12.46 4.62 15.15
N GLY A 53 -11.60 3.65 15.51
CA GLY A 53 -10.33 3.86 16.21
C GLY A 53 -9.14 3.42 15.33
N TYR A 54 -7.89 3.66 15.76
CA TYR A 54 -6.66 3.29 15.02
C TYR A 54 -6.60 1.82 14.56
N GLY A 55 -7.41 0.93 15.14
CA GLY A 55 -7.62 -0.45 14.68
C GLY A 55 -8.15 -0.57 13.24
N HIS A 56 -8.82 0.45 12.69
CA HIS A 56 -9.30 0.45 11.29
C HIS A 56 -8.14 0.34 10.29
N TYR A 57 -6.98 0.93 10.60
CA TYR A 57 -5.79 0.80 9.77
C TYR A 57 -5.20 -0.61 9.81
N ASP A 58 -5.21 -1.23 10.99
CA ASP A 58 -4.67 -2.57 11.19
C ASP A 58 -5.54 -3.64 10.52
N ASP A 59 -6.86 -3.50 10.64
CA ASP A 59 -7.84 -4.34 9.94
C ASP A 59 -7.68 -4.23 8.43
N TRP A 60 -7.58 -3.01 7.89
CA TRP A 60 -7.38 -2.79 6.46
C TRP A 60 -6.05 -3.36 5.96
N LEU A 61 -4.94 -3.14 6.69
CA LEU A 61 -3.63 -3.69 6.33
C LEU A 61 -3.63 -5.22 6.35
N SER A 62 -4.28 -5.83 7.34
CA SER A 62 -4.45 -7.28 7.46
C SER A 62 -5.29 -7.86 6.33
N GLU A 63 -6.37 -7.16 5.93
CA GLU A 63 -7.19 -7.54 4.78
C GLU A 63 -6.38 -7.47 3.47
N GLN A 64 -5.62 -6.38 3.25
CA GLN A 64 -4.76 -6.25 2.07
C GLN A 64 -3.67 -7.32 2.01
N GLU A 65 -3.06 -7.67 3.15
CA GLU A 65 -2.09 -8.76 3.23
C GLU A 65 -2.74 -10.10 2.85
N THR A 66 -3.93 -10.38 3.39
CA THR A 66 -4.66 -11.62 3.11
C THR A 66 -5.06 -11.74 1.63
N LEU A 67 -5.55 -10.64 1.03
CA LEU A 67 -5.87 -10.57 -0.39
C LEU A 67 -4.62 -10.75 -1.26
N GLY A 68 -3.51 -10.10 -0.87
CA GLY A 68 -2.21 -10.23 -1.53
C GLY A 68 -1.67 -11.66 -1.48
N ASP A 69 -1.80 -12.35 -0.36
CA ASP A 69 -1.38 -13.74 -0.19
C ASP A 69 -2.21 -14.70 -1.04
N ALA A 70 -3.53 -14.51 -1.07
CA ALA A 70 -4.42 -15.30 -1.91
C ALA A 70 -4.09 -15.11 -3.40
N ALA A 71 -3.86 -13.87 -3.83
CA ALA A 71 -3.45 -13.55 -5.20
C ALA A 71 -2.09 -14.15 -5.54
N SER A 72 -1.10 -14.02 -4.66
CA SER A 72 0.26 -14.54 -4.85
C SER A 72 0.26 -16.07 -4.96
N LYS A 73 -0.49 -16.78 -4.10
CA LYS A 73 -0.65 -18.24 -4.21
C LYS A 73 -1.26 -18.66 -5.54
N LYS A 74 -2.31 -17.96 -5.98
CA LYS A 74 -2.98 -18.25 -7.25
C LYS A 74 -2.02 -18.07 -8.42
N GLU A 75 -1.24 -17.00 -8.40
CA GLU A 75 -0.29 -16.67 -9.45
C GLU A 75 0.91 -17.64 -9.46
N ALA A 76 1.40 -18.04 -8.30
CA ALA A 76 2.46 -19.05 -8.17
C ALA A 76 2.05 -20.41 -8.76
N VAL A 77 0.82 -20.85 -8.48
CA VAL A 77 0.27 -22.10 -9.05
C VAL A 77 0.11 -21.98 -10.57
N ALA A 78 -0.28 -20.81 -11.09
CA ALA A 78 -0.36 -20.58 -12.53
C ALA A 78 1.02 -20.64 -13.19
N LEU A 79 2.02 -19.99 -12.58
CA LEU A 79 3.40 -20.01 -13.05
C LEU A 79 3.97 -21.43 -13.08
N GLU A 80 3.78 -22.20 -12.01
CA GLU A 80 4.23 -23.59 -11.91
C GLU A 80 3.67 -24.45 -13.06
N LYS A 81 2.37 -24.32 -13.35
CA LYS A 81 1.72 -25.04 -14.45
C LYS A 81 2.30 -24.65 -15.82
N LEU A 82 2.60 -23.38 -16.03
CA LEU A 82 3.19 -22.90 -17.29
C LEU A 82 4.63 -23.39 -17.45
N VAL A 83 5.42 -23.40 -16.38
CA VAL A 83 6.78 -23.95 -16.35
C VAL A 83 6.76 -25.45 -16.66
N ALA A 84 5.88 -26.21 -16.02
CA ALA A 84 5.73 -27.63 -16.30
C ALA A 84 5.33 -27.90 -17.77
N LYS A 85 4.43 -27.07 -18.33
CA LYS A 85 4.04 -27.16 -19.74
C LYS A 85 5.22 -26.89 -20.68
N ARG A 86 6.02 -25.85 -20.39
CA ARG A 86 7.24 -25.51 -21.14
C ARG A 86 8.23 -26.68 -21.13
N ASP A 87 8.52 -27.23 -19.96
CA ASP A 87 9.53 -28.28 -19.80
C ASP A 87 9.10 -29.56 -20.51
N ALA A 88 7.81 -29.90 -20.47
CA ALA A 88 7.24 -31.01 -21.22
C ALA A 88 7.33 -30.81 -22.75
N ALA A 89 7.09 -29.59 -23.24
CA ALA A 89 7.24 -29.25 -24.66
C ALA A 89 8.70 -29.34 -25.12
N ARG A 90 9.66 -28.80 -24.34
CA ARG A 90 11.10 -28.91 -24.62
C ARG A 90 11.58 -30.36 -24.67
N ALA A 91 11.11 -31.20 -23.75
CA ALA A 91 11.46 -32.62 -23.74
C ALA A 91 11.01 -33.32 -25.04
N ARG A 92 9.79 -33.03 -25.51
CA ARG A 92 9.27 -33.58 -26.77
C ARG A 92 9.99 -33.03 -28.00
N GLU A 93 10.36 -31.75 -28.00
CA GLU A 93 11.19 -31.17 -29.06
C GLU A 93 12.56 -31.86 -29.16
N GLY A 94 13.20 -32.13 -28.01
CA GLY A 94 14.46 -32.90 -27.97
C GLY A 94 14.32 -34.30 -28.59
N ILE A 95 13.24 -35.02 -28.28
CA ILE A 95 12.95 -36.33 -28.89
C ILE A 95 12.79 -36.20 -30.41
N TYR A 96 12.01 -35.21 -30.86
CA TYR A 96 11.81 -34.97 -32.29
C TYR A 96 13.12 -34.70 -33.02
N GLN A 97 13.96 -33.81 -32.50
CA GLN A 97 15.24 -33.48 -33.11
C GLN A 97 16.17 -34.71 -33.18
N GLY A 98 16.19 -35.55 -32.13
CA GLY A 98 16.96 -36.80 -32.14
C GLY A 98 16.51 -37.81 -33.20
N VAL A 99 15.19 -38.02 -33.33
CA VAL A 99 14.64 -38.90 -34.38
C VAL A 99 14.90 -38.31 -35.76
N LYS A 100 14.76 -37.00 -35.93
CA LYS A 100 15.02 -36.30 -37.18
C LYS A 100 16.48 -36.43 -37.63
N GLN A 101 17.43 -36.21 -36.72
CA GLN A 101 18.86 -36.39 -37.02
C GLN A 101 19.19 -37.83 -37.44
N SER A 102 18.60 -38.81 -36.75
CA SER A 102 18.77 -40.23 -37.09
C SER A 102 18.20 -40.55 -38.47
N PHE A 103 17.02 -40.02 -38.78
CA PHE A 103 16.40 -40.16 -40.09
C PHE A 103 17.24 -39.53 -41.20
N ASP A 104 17.71 -38.29 -41.01
CA ASP A 104 18.51 -37.58 -42.00
C ASP A 104 19.83 -38.32 -42.29
N ALA A 105 20.47 -38.90 -41.26
CA ALA A 105 21.67 -39.71 -41.40
C ALA A 105 21.41 -40.99 -42.22
N ILE A 106 20.35 -41.73 -41.89
CA ILE A 106 19.92 -42.95 -42.61
C ILE A 106 19.51 -42.63 -44.04
N ALA A 107 18.80 -41.53 -44.28
CA ALA A 107 18.42 -41.07 -45.61
C ALA A 107 19.65 -40.76 -46.48
N LYS A 108 20.68 -40.14 -45.89
CA LYS A 108 21.95 -39.86 -46.57
C LYS A 108 22.73 -41.13 -46.91
N GLU A 109 22.86 -42.07 -45.96
CA GLU A 109 23.54 -43.36 -46.18
C GLU A 109 22.81 -44.19 -47.25
N ARG A 110 21.47 -44.24 -47.18
CA ARG A 110 20.63 -44.89 -48.19
C ARG A 110 20.90 -44.33 -49.58
N LYS A 111 20.83 -43.01 -49.73
CA LYS A 111 21.04 -42.34 -51.03
C LYS A 111 22.44 -42.61 -51.59
N ALA A 112 23.46 -42.67 -50.73
CA ALA A 112 24.83 -42.99 -51.13
C ALA A 112 24.95 -44.42 -51.68
N LEU A 113 24.38 -45.41 -50.98
CA LEU A 113 24.36 -46.81 -51.41
C LEU A 113 23.52 -47.03 -52.67
N GLU A 114 22.35 -46.40 -52.78
CA GLU A 114 21.49 -46.48 -53.98
C GLU A 114 22.16 -45.86 -55.22
N SER A 115 23.11 -44.94 -55.04
CA SER A 115 23.85 -44.30 -56.13
C SER A 115 25.06 -45.11 -56.60
N ASN A 116 25.49 -46.15 -55.85
CA ASN A 116 26.61 -47.00 -56.23
C ASN A 116 26.15 -48.11 -57.21
N LYS A 117 26.72 -48.13 -58.42
CA LYS A 117 26.36 -49.09 -59.48
C LYS A 117 26.96 -50.48 -59.28
N ASN A 118 27.98 -50.61 -58.42
CA ASN A 118 28.72 -51.84 -58.18
C ASN A 118 28.74 -52.19 -56.68
N LEU A 119 27.57 -52.45 -56.11
CA LEU A 119 27.44 -52.83 -54.70
C LEU A 119 28.05 -54.23 -54.45
N THR A 120 28.80 -54.36 -53.36
CA THR A 120 29.20 -55.67 -52.84
C THR A 120 28.01 -56.42 -52.22
N ALA A 121 28.18 -57.71 -51.94
CA ALA A 121 27.15 -58.50 -51.25
C ALA A 121 26.82 -57.94 -49.84
N GLU A 122 27.84 -57.46 -49.11
CA GLU A 122 27.68 -56.81 -47.80
C GLU A 122 26.92 -55.49 -47.92
N GLU A 123 27.27 -54.65 -48.89
CA GLU A 123 26.59 -53.38 -49.14
C GLU A 123 25.14 -53.58 -49.60
N THR A 124 24.86 -54.65 -50.35
CA THR A 124 23.49 -55.03 -50.75
C THR A 124 22.65 -55.41 -49.53
N SER A 125 23.21 -56.20 -48.61
CA SER A 125 22.54 -56.55 -47.34
C SER A 125 22.32 -55.32 -46.45
N ARG A 126 23.34 -54.44 -46.37
CA ARG A 126 23.27 -53.18 -45.63
C ARG A 126 22.18 -52.25 -46.18
N LEU A 127 22.08 -52.12 -47.51
CA LEU A 127 21.04 -51.32 -48.17
C LEU A 127 19.63 -51.86 -47.85
N ALA A 128 19.44 -53.18 -47.84
CA ALA A 128 18.16 -53.78 -47.46
C ALA A 128 17.79 -53.44 -46.00
N SER A 129 18.74 -53.55 -45.06
CA SER A 129 18.55 -53.18 -43.66
C SER A 129 18.21 -51.69 -43.48
N ILE A 130 18.95 -50.81 -44.15
CA ILE A 130 18.76 -49.36 -44.11
C ILE A 130 17.39 -48.94 -44.64
N LYS A 131 16.88 -49.60 -45.69
CA LYS A 131 15.53 -49.33 -46.20
C LYS A 131 14.45 -49.61 -45.16
N VAL A 132 14.61 -50.67 -44.35
CA VAL A 132 13.71 -50.97 -43.23
C VAL A 132 13.81 -49.89 -42.15
N GLN A 133 15.03 -49.54 -41.73
CA GLN A 133 15.27 -48.49 -40.73
C GLN A 133 14.72 -47.12 -41.17
N TYR A 134 14.89 -46.77 -42.46
CA TYR A 134 14.35 -45.55 -43.05
C TYR A 134 12.83 -45.49 -42.91
N ASN A 135 12.13 -46.57 -43.27
CA ASN A 135 10.67 -46.62 -43.20
C ASN A 135 10.16 -46.56 -41.75
N ASP A 136 10.83 -47.24 -40.82
CA ASP A 136 10.49 -47.19 -39.39
C ASP A 136 10.68 -45.78 -38.81
N LEU A 137 11.82 -45.14 -39.07
CA LEU A 137 12.09 -43.78 -38.64
C LEU A 137 11.15 -42.76 -39.28
N TYR A 138 10.80 -42.94 -40.56
CA TYR A 138 9.82 -42.10 -41.25
C TYR A 138 8.44 -42.18 -40.58
N GLY A 139 7.96 -43.40 -40.28
CA GLY A 139 6.70 -43.60 -39.56
C GLY A 139 6.71 -42.96 -38.17
N LYS A 140 7.81 -43.12 -37.43
CA LYS A 140 8.02 -42.44 -36.14
C LYS A 140 7.97 -40.93 -36.30
N LEU A 141 8.72 -40.35 -37.24
CA LEU A 141 8.72 -38.91 -37.54
C LEU A 141 7.33 -38.37 -37.86
N GLN A 142 6.57 -39.07 -38.70
CA GLN A 142 5.20 -38.66 -39.03
C GLN A 142 4.31 -38.65 -37.79
N SER A 143 4.45 -39.65 -36.90
CA SER A 143 3.64 -39.71 -35.67
C SER A 143 3.92 -38.56 -34.70
N ILE A 144 5.15 -38.02 -34.68
CA ILE A 144 5.56 -36.95 -33.73
C ILE A 144 5.50 -35.54 -34.33
N ALA A 145 5.46 -35.40 -35.66
CA ALA A 145 5.60 -34.10 -36.33
C ALA A 145 4.48 -33.10 -36.01
N ALA A 146 3.24 -33.57 -35.87
CA ALA A 146 2.10 -32.71 -35.52
C ALA A 146 2.27 -32.13 -34.11
N GLN A 147 2.63 -32.98 -33.15
CA GLN A 147 2.84 -32.58 -31.75
C GLN A 147 4.03 -31.62 -31.62
N HIS A 148 5.13 -31.86 -32.34
CA HIS A 148 6.29 -30.98 -32.35
C HIS A 148 5.95 -29.55 -32.79
N LYS A 149 5.13 -29.38 -33.84
CA LYS A 149 4.71 -28.05 -34.28
C LYS A 149 3.95 -27.31 -33.18
N THR A 150 2.98 -27.99 -32.56
CA THR A 150 2.21 -27.44 -31.44
C THR A 150 3.11 -27.08 -30.27
N ASP A 151 4.06 -27.95 -29.91
CA ASP A 151 5.01 -27.70 -28.81
C ASP A 151 5.90 -26.49 -29.10
N SER A 152 6.41 -26.35 -30.33
CA SER A 152 7.22 -25.20 -30.74
C SER A 152 6.44 -23.89 -30.67
N ASP A 153 5.19 -23.88 -31.16
CA ASP A 153 4.30 -22.70 -31.05
C ASP A 153 3.99 -22.36 -29.57
N ASP A 154 3.80 -23.38 -28.73
CA ASP A 154 3.61 -23.22 -27.30
C ASP A 154 4.85 -22.64 -26.60
N LEU A 155 6.05 -23.10 -26.94
CA LEU A 155 7.29 -22.55 -26.38
C LEU A 155 7.48 -21.09 -26.76
N VAL A 156 7.21 -20.74 -28.02
CA VAL A 156 7.24 -19.34 -28.47
C VAL A 156 6.29 -18.47 -27.63
N ARG A 157 5.07 -18.96 -27.36
CA ARG A 157 4.06 -18.25 -26.56
C ARG A 157 4.44 -18.15 -25.07
N LEU A 158 5.08 -19.18 -24.52
CA LEU A 158 5.46 -19.23 -23.10
C LEU A 158 6.71 -18.39 -22.81
N GLU A 159 7.68 -18.38 -23.73
CA GLU A 159 9.01 -17.78 -23.55
C GLU A 159 9.17 -16.40 -24.20
N GLY A 160 8.24 -15.97 -25.06
CA GLY A 160 8.19 -14.60 -25.60
C GLY A 160 8.91 -14.42 -26.93
N GLY A 161 8.74 -15.37 -27.86
CA GLY A 161 9.50 -15.45 -29.11
C GLY A 161 8.88 -14.75 -30.32
N LYS A 162 8.01 -13.74 -30.16
CA LYS A 162 7.45 -12.96 -31.28
C LYS A 162 7.38 -11.48 -30.93
N THR A 163 7.62 -10.64 -31.92
CA THR A 163 7.28 -9.22 -31.85
C THR A 163 5.77 -9.04 -32.04
N ASP A 164 5.19 -8.11 -31.29
CA ASP A 164 3.81 -7.68 -31.48
C ASP A 164 3.64 -6.84 -32.76
N GLU A 165 2.44 -6.31 -32.97
CA GLU A 165 2.05 -5.49 -34.12
C GLU A 165 2.90 -4.20 -34.24
N ASN A 166 3.45 -3.75 -33.12
CA ASN A 166 4.23 -2.51 -33.00
C ASN A 166 5.74 -2.78 -33.09
N GLY A 167 6.16 -4.04 -33.25
CA GLY A 167 7.56 -4.42 -33.25
C GLY A 167 8.17 -4.55 -31.86
N GLU A 168 7.36 -4.44 -30.79
CA GLU A 168 7.81 -4.64 -29.41
C GLU A 168 7.87 -6.14 -29.08
N ILE A 169 8.81 -6.53 -28.21
CA ILE A 169 8.94 -7.92 -27.79
C ILE A 169 7.74 -8.28 -26.90
N ASP A 170 6.89 -9.21 -27.35
CA ASP A 170 5.82 -9.76 -26.50
C ASP A 170 6.46 -10.54 -25.34
N GLN A 171 6.25 -10.07 -24.11
CA GLN A 171 6.75 -10.76 -22.94
C GLN A 171 6.09 -12.13 -22.83
N GLY A 172 6.88 -13.22 -22.79
CA GLY A 172 6.34 -14.56 -22.61
C GLY A 172 5.43 -14.68 -21.39
N GLN A 173 4.43 -15.58 -21.44
CA GLN A 173 3.48 -15.76 -20.33
C GLN A 173 4.17 -16.00 -18.98
N ILE A 174 5.23 -16.81 -18.96
CA ILE A 174 6.01 -17.08 -17.74
C ILE A 174 6.58 -15.78 -17.16
N LYS A 175 7.15 -14.92 -18.02
CA LYS A 175 7.72 -13.63 -17.59
C LYS A 175 6.65 -12.69 -17.03
N ARG A 176 5.48 -12.64 -17.65
CA ARG A 176 4.35 -11.84 -17.14
C ARG A 176 3.91 -12.30 -15.76
N HIS A 177 3.69 -13.60 -15.57
CA HIS A 177 3.29 -14.15 -14.27
C HIS A 177 4.38 -13.93 -13.20
N GLN A 178 5.66 -14.04 -13.57
CA GLN A 178 6.77 -13.70 -12.66
C GLN A 178 6.73 -12.22 -12.24
N ASN A 179 6.58 -11.30 -13.18
CA ASN A 179 6.49 -9.87 -12.87
C ASN A 179 5.28 -9.54 -11.98
N THR A 180 4.15 -10.22 -12.19
CA THR A 180 2.96 -10.10 -11.33
C THR A 180 3.28 -10.56 -9.91
N LEU A 181 3.94 -11.71 -9.74
CA LEU A 181 4.37 -12.20 -8.42
C LEU A 181 5.30 -11.21 -7.72
N ASP A 182 6.34 -10.74 -8.41
CA ASP A 182 7.29 -9.79 -7.85
C ASP A 182 6.58 -8.49 -7.40
N THR A 183 5.57 -8.05 -8.16
CA THR A 183 4.74 -6.90 -7.81
C THR A 183 3.89 -7.15 -6.56
N LEU A 184 3.25 -8.32 -6.46
CA LEU A 184 2.43 -8.70 -5.31
C LEU A 184 3.28 -8.83 -4.04
N GLU A 185 4.47 -9.44 -4.14
CA GLU A 185 5.43 -9.54 -3.03
C GLU A 185 5.90 -8.16 -2.56
N SER A 186 6.20 -7.26 -3.50
CA SER A 186 6.55 -5.87 -3.19
C SER A 186 5.41 -5.13 -2.50
N GLN A 187 4.17 -5.32 -2.94
CA GLN A 187 2.98 -4.73 -2.29
C GLN A 187 2.79 -5.28 -0.87
N LYS A 188 2.92 -6.60 -0.68
CA LYS A 188 2.85 -7.22 0.64
C LYS A 188 3.89 -6.62 1.59
N ALA A 189 5.14 -6.49 1.15
CA ALA A 189 6.19 -5.87 1.94
C ALA A 189 5.86 -4.42 2.31
N ARG A 190 5.26 -3.65 1.39
CA ARG A 190 4.81 -2.27 1.65
C ARG A 190 3.73 -2.20 2.74
N TYR A 191 2.77 -3.12 2.74
CA TYR A 191 1.72 -3.17 3.77
C TYR A 191 2.28 -3.58 5.14
N GLY A 192 3.13 -4.62 5.18
CA GLY A 192 3.77 -5.05 6.44
C GLY A 192 4.66 -3.99 7.08
N ASP A 193 5.41 -3.23 6.27
CA ASP A 193 6.20 -2.08 6.74
C ASP A 193 5.32 -0.97 7.34
N ALA A 194 4.20 -0.64 6.67
CA ALA A 194 3.27 0.37 7.17
C ALA A 194 2.58 -0.06 8.47
N SER A 195 2.18 -1.33 8.60
CA SER A 195 1.61 -1.90 9.83
C SER A 195 2.61 -1.81 10.98
N THR A 196 3.82 -2.36 10.78
CA THR A 196 4.87 -2.38 11.80
C THR A 196 5.21 -0.97 12.28
N ARG A 197 5.31 -0.02 11.34
CA ARG A 197 5.62 1.37 11.66
C ARG A 197 4.50 2.04 12.44
N LEU A 198 3.24 1.90 12.01
CA LEU A 198 2.10 2.47 12.71
C LEU A 198 2.01 1.90 14.14
N ALA A 199 2.10 0.58 14.29
CA ALA A 199 2.04 -0.08 15.59
C ALA A 199 3.16 0.39 16.53
N ALA A 200 4.40 0.51 16.03
CA ALA A 200 5.53 1.00 16.81
C ALA A 200 5.37 2.46 17.22
N ALA A 201 4.94 3.33 16.30
CA ALA A 201 4.70 4.75 16.57
C ALA A 201 3.59 4.94 17.59
N HIS A 202 2.47 4.21 17.44
CA HIS A 202 1.33 4.25 18.34
C HIS A 202 1.71 3.78 19.74
N THR A 203 2.26 2.57 19.86
CA THR A 203 2.73 1.99 21.13
C THR A 203 3.66 2.95 21.86
N ALA A 204 4.62 3.53 21.14
CA ALA A 204 5.60 4.39 21.77
C ALA A 204 5.05 5.79 22.13
N ALA A 205 4.06 6.30 21.41
CA ALA A 205 3.43 7.58 21.72
C ALA A 205 2.57 7.52 22.99
N ILE A 206 1.89 6.38 23.21
CA ILE A 206 0.99 6.18 24.37
C ILE A 206 1.68 5.54 25.58
N ALA A 207 2.91 5.06 25.43
CA ALA A 207 3.64 4.39 26.50
C ALA A 207 3.77 5.27 27.77
N GLY A 208 3.23 4.77 28.89
CA GLY A 208 3.28 5.47 30.18
C GLY A 208 2.43 6.75 30.22
N ARG A 209 1.42 6.88 29.35
CA ARG A 209 0.47 8.00 29.34
C ARG A 209 -0.85 7.58 29.98
N ASP A 210 -1.43 8.49 30.75
CA ASP A 210 -2.71 8.28 31.45
C ASP A 210 -3.91 8.40 30.50
N ASP A 211 -3.73 9.05 29.34
CA ASP A 211 -4.79 9.27 28.35
C ASP A 211 -4.27 9.04 26.92
N PRO A 212 -4.24 7.78 26.45
CA PRO A 212 -3.83 7.41 25.09
C PRO A 212 -4.67 8.08 23.99
N GLU A 213 -5.98 8.24 24.21
CA GLU A 213 -6.89 8.82 23.23
C GLU A 213 -6.60 10.32 23.01
N ALA A 214 -6.19 11.03 24.05
CA ALA A 214 -5.81 12.43 23.92
C ALA A 214 -4.49 12.61 23.13
N VAL A 215 -3.59 11.62 23.15
CA VAL A 215 -2.39 11.61 22.30
C VAL A 215 -2.77 11.44 20.83
N GLU A 216 -3.63 10.46 20.55
CA GLU A 216 -4.17 10.19 19.22
C GLU A 216 -4.91 11.40 18.62
N LEU A 217 -5.70 12.10 19.44
CA LEU A 217 -6.41 13.31 19.05
C LEU A 217 -5.47 14.43 18.62
N VAL A 218 -4.35 14.62 19.33
CA VAL A 218 -3.34 15.61 18.91
C VAL A 218 -2.61 15.15 17.65
N ALA A 219 -2.39 13.85 17.46
CA ALA A 219 -1.83 13.33 16.22
C ALA A 219 -2.77 13.57 15.03
N ASP A 220 -4.08 13.52 15.24
CA ASP A 220 -5.09 13.90 14.24
C ASP A 220 -5.01 15.38 13.88
N VAL A 221 -4.76 16.26 14.85
CA VAL A 221 -4.54 17.70 14.59
C VAL A 221 -3.32 17.89 13.70
N VAL A 222 -2.22 17.22 14.00
CA VAL A 222 -0.99 17.28 13.20
C VAL A 222 -1.21 16.68 11.80
N MET A 223 -1.99 15.59 11.70
CA MET A 223 -2.41 15.02 10.41
C MET A 223 -3.24 16.01 9.59
N ASN A 224 -4.23 16.66 10.21
CA ASN A 224 -5.09 17.63 9.52
C ASN A 224 -4.28 18.75 8.88
N GLU A 225 -3.32 19.30 9.63
CA GLU A 225 -2.59 20.51 9.25
C GLU A 225 -1.34 20.22 8.39
N ALA A 226 -0.75 19.03 8.50
CA ALA A 226 0.52 18.70 7.87
C ALA A 226 0.61 17.29 7.25
N ARG A 227 -0.52 16.71 6.81
CA ARG A 227 -0.57 15.40 6.14
C ARG A 227 0.53 15.18 5.10
N GLY A 228 0.72 16.13 4.20
CA GLY A 228 1.70 16.03 3.10
C GLY A 228 3.08 16.62 3.40
N GLN A 229 3.34 16.99 4.65
CA GLN A 229 4.56 17.70 5.05
C GLN A 229 5.56 16.76 5.70
N SER A 230 6.81 17.22 5.82
CA SER A 230 7.89 16.44 6.40
C SER A 230 7.67 16.16 7.91
N PRO A 231 8.30 15.10 8.46
CA PRO A 231 8.26 14.82 9.90
C PRO A 231 8.71 16.01 10.77
N TYR A 232 9.63 16.83 10.27
CA TYR A 232 10.06 18.03 10.99
C TYR A 232 8.96 19.10 11.11
N ILE A 233 8.17 19.32 10.05
CA ILE A 233 7.03 20.25 10.09
C ILE A 233 5.95 19.70 11.03
N LYS A 234 5.67 18.40 10.97
CA LYS A 234 4.74 17.72 11.90
C LYS A 234 5.19 17.88 13.36
N LYS A 235 6.49 17.71 13.64
CA LYS A 235 7.09 17.99 14.96
C LYS A 235 6.84 19.43 15.37
N CYS A 236 7.14 20.42 14.52
CA CYS A 236 6.91 21.82 14.83
C CYS A 236 5.44 22.11 15.15
N LEU A 237 4.51 21.52 14.41
CA LEU A 237 3.08 21.64 14.67
C LEU A 237 2.63 21.03 16.00
N ALA A 238 3.12 19.84 16.34
CA ALA A 238 2.82 19.23 17.63
C ALA A 238 3.27 20.12 18.80
N TYR A 239 4.45 20.74 18.68
CA TYR A 239 4.94 21.71 19.66
C TYR A 239 4.07 22.97 19.69
N ALA A 240 3.76 23.55 18.52
CA ALA A 240 2.98 24.77 18.43
C ALA A 240 1.56 24.61 18.99
N TYR A 241 0.89 23.49 18.66
CA TYR A 241 -0.43 23.21 19.19
C TYR A 241 -0.40 23.00 20.70
N LEU A 242 0.57 22.26 21.24
CA LEU A 242 0.66 22.08 22.70
C LEU A 242 1.15 23.33 23.43
N ASN A 243 1.76 24.30 22.75
CA ASN A 243 1.98 25.62 23.31
C ASN A 243 0.69 26.43 23.35
N LEU A 244 -0.13 26.38 22.29
CA LEU A 244 -1.45 27.01 22.22
C LEU A 244 -2.38 26.52 23.35
N THR A 245 -2.42 25.21 23.58
CA THR A 245 -3.24 24.59 24.62
C THR A 245 -2.57 24.57 25.99
N LYS A 246 -1.42 25.24 26.16
CA LYS A 246 -0.66 25.29 27.43
C LYS A 246 -0.31 23.89 27.98
N GLY A 247 -0.12 22.93 27.08
CA GLY A 247 0.24 21.55 27.36
C GLY A 247 -0.96 20.61 27.51
N HIS A 248 -2.19 21.11 27.40
CA HIS A 248 -3.38 20.27 27.48
C HIS A 248 -3.59 19.47 26.20
N LEU A 249 -3.63 18.14 26.34
CA LEU A 249 -4.06 17.23 25.28
C LEU A 249 -5.59 17.31 25.19
N ARG A 250 -6.12 18.12 24.28
CA ARG A 250 -7.56 18.30 24.06
C ARG A 250 -7.88 18.46 22.58
N ALA A 251 -9.17 18.41 22.26
CA ALA A 251 -9.66 18.73 20.93
C ALA A 251 -9.47 20.21 20.63
N PRO A 252 -9.34 20.58 19.34
CA PRO A 252 -9.43 21.96 18.91
C PRO A 252 -10.75 22.62 19.34
N GLU A 253 -10.69 23.87 19.76
CA GLU A 253 -11.85 24.69 20.11
C GLU A 253 -12.06 25.80 19.09
N GLY A 254 -13.32 26.04 18.70
CA GLY A 254 -13.68 27.14 17.80
C GLY A 254 -12.91 27.13 16.48
N ALA A 255 -12.09 28.16 16.26
CA ALA A 255 -11.33 28.39 15.03
C ALA A 255 -9.83 28.07 15.16
N GLU A 256 -9.42 27.27 16.16
CA GLU A 256 -8.01 26.87 16.34
C GLU A 256 -7.47 26.07 15.13
N ILE A 257 -8.33 25.27 14.49
CA ILE A 257 -7.99 24.40 13.34
C ILE A 257 -9.10 24.50 12.29
N SER A 258 -8.74 24.78 11.03
CA SER A 258 -9.73 24.83 9.94
C SER A 258 -10.21 23.42 9.59
N ASP A 259 -11.53 23.23 9.55
CA ASP A 259 -12.19 22.02 9.03
C ASP A 259 -11.66 20.72 9.66
N PHE A 260 -11.39 20.77 10.97
CA PHE A 260 -10.86 19.62 11.71
C PHE A 260 -11.76 18.40 11.54
N THR A 261 -11.17 17.34 11.03
CA THR A 261 -11.82 16.03 10.89
C THR A 261 -10.84 14.99 11.38
N ARG A 262 -11.33 14.01 12.15
CA ARG A 262 -10.51 12.86 12.56
C ARG A 262 -9.94 12.14 11.33
N SER A 263 -8.72 11.65 11.47
CA SER A 263 -7.95 11.07 10.37
C SER A 263 -8.69 9.90 9.71
N GLU A 264 -9.32 9.05 10.50
CA GLU A 264 -10.02 7.85 10.03
C GLU A 264 -11.14 8.11 9.02
N LYS A 265 -11.91 9.18 9.17
CA LYS A 265 -12.95 9.54 8.18
C LYS A 265 -12.34 9.90 6.82
N ARG A 266 -11.12 10.44 6.81
CA ARG A 266 -10.42 10.77 5.57
C ARG A 266 -9.79 9.55 4.92
N PHE A 267 -9.42 8.53 5.69
CA PHE A 267 -8.87 7.29 5.15
C PHE A 267 -9.80 6.61 4.14
N ASP A 268 -11.11 6.68 4.38
CA ASP A 268 -12.15 6.14 3.50
C ASP A 268 -12.50 7.05 2.31
N ASP A 269 -11.86 8.21 2.16
CA ASP A 269 -12.12 9.17 1.08
C ASP A 269 -11.53 8.65 -0.25
N PRO A 270 -12.34 8.51 -1.32
CA PRO A 270 -11.85 8.06 -2.63
C PRO A 270 -10.83 9.03 -3.27
N GLU A 271 -10.73 10.27 -2.80
CA GLU A 271 -9.70 11.22 -3.25
C GLU A 271 -8.34 11.02 -2.56
N GLU A 272 -8.24 10.21 -1.50
CA GLU A 272 -6.96 9.84 -0.87
C GLU A 272 -6.19 8.85 -1.76
N GLY A 273 -5.33 9.40 -2.64
CA GLY A 273 -4.66 8.65 -3.70
C GLY A 273 -3.58 7.62 -3.28
N ASP A 274 -3.41 7.30 -1.99
CA ASP A 274 -2.57 6.21 -1.48
C ASP A 274 -2.78 6.00 0.05
N GLN A 275 -3.62 5.03 0.44
CA GLN A 275 -3.90 4.68 1.84
C GLN A 275 -2.64 4.32 2.64
N VAL A 276 -1.60 3.74 2.00
CA VAL A 276 -0.34 3.40 2.67
C VAL A 276 0.45 4.67 3.03
N LYS A 277 0.49 5.65 2.12
CA LYS A 277 1.09 6.97 2.46
C LYS A 277 0.29 7.67 3.55
N TYR A 278 -1.03 7.53 3.52
CA TYR A 278 -1.90 8.06 4.57
C TYR A 278 -1.50 7.49 5.94
N ILE A 279 -1.46 6.17 6.08
CA ILE A 279 -1.09 5.47 7.33
C ILE A 279 0.31 5.87 7.79
N ARG A 280 1.29 5.96 6.88
CA ARG A 280 2.64 6.43 7.22
C ARG A 280 2.64 7.86 7.77
N SER A 281 1.79 8.73 7.21
CA SER A 281 1.63 10.10 7.68
C SER A 281 1.00 10.15 9.08
N VAL A 282 0.06 9.25 9.38
CA VAL A 282 -0.48 9.09 10.74
C VAL A 282 0.63 8.69 11.72
N ALA A 283 1.46 7.72 11.36
CA ALA A 283 2.61 7.31 12.18
C ALA A 283 3.59 8.48 12.43
N ASP A 284 3.93 9.26 11.40
CA ASP A 284 4.76 10.46 11.54
C ASP A 284 4.15 11.50 12.50
N SER A 285 2.82 11.63 12.50
CA SER A 285 2.10 12.53 13.41
C SER A 285 2.15 12.04 14.86
N LEU A 286 1.97 10.73 15.10
CA LEU A 286 2.13 10.14 16.43
C LEU A 286 3.54 10.34 16.98
N GLU A 287 4.57 10.12 16.15
CA GLU A 287 5.98 10.37 16.51
C GLU A 287 6.23 11.85 16.86
N ALA A 288 5.61 12.78 16.15
CA ALA A 288 5.69 14.21 16.43
C ALA A 288 5.08 14.57 17.80
N VAL A 289 3.91 14.04 18.12
CA VAL A 289 3.25 14.25 19.44
C VAL A 289 4.10 13.67 20.55
N ARG A 290 4.57 12.42 20.39
CA ARG A 290 5.49 11.78 21.33
C ARG A 290 6.71 12.66 21.61
N ALA A 291 7.35 13.18 20.56
CA ALA A 291 8.54 14.02 20.71
C ALA A 291 8.27 15.29 21.52
N ARG A 292 7.05 15.84 21.47
CA ARG A 292 6.66 16.99 22.30
C ARG A 292 6.38 16.61 23.75
N LEU A 293 5.84 15.43 23.99
CA LEU A 293 5.53 14.93 25.32
C LEU A 293 6.78 14.46 26.07
N ASP A 294 7.71 13.80 25.37
CA ASP A 294 8.97 13.31 25.94
C ASP A 294 9.97 14.44 26.20
N ASP A 295 9.98 15.47 25.35
CA ASP A 295 11.00 16.54 25.40
C ASP A 295 10.41 17.96 25.24
N PRO A 296 9.58 18.42 26.19
CA PRO A 296 8.90 19.71 26.09
C PRO A 296 9.86 20.93 26.07
N LYS A 297 11.12 20.76 26.48
CA LYS A 297 12.08 21.86 26.65
C LYS A 297 12.77 22.24 25.33
N ASN A 298 12.97 21.27 24.43
CA ASN A 298 13.67 21.48 23.18
C ASN A 298 12.68 21.84 22.05
N ASP A 299 11.96 22.93 22.26
CA ASP A 299 10.95 23.41 21.31
C ASP A 299 11.58 23.98 20.03
N PRO A 300 11.44 23.29 18.87
CA PRO A 300 12.01 23.76 17.61
C PRO A 300 11.33 25.04 17.11
N THR A 301 10.15 25.37 17.63
CA THR A 301 9.37 26.56 17.27
C THR A 301 9.58 27.73 18.22
N ASN A 302 10.47 27.61 19.21
CA ASN A 302 10.79 28.68 20.18
C ASN A 302 9.54 29.30 20.86
N GLY A 303 8.55 28.46 21.17
CA GLY A 303 7.30 28.88 21.81
C GLY A 303 6.25 29.42 20.85
N ALA A 304 6.30 29.07 19.56
CA ALA A 304 5.20 29.39 18.66
C ALA A 304 3.91 28.73 19.17
N ASN A 305 2.78 29.40 19.00
CA ASN A 305 1.45 28.92 19.37
C ASN A 305 0.42 29.08 18.23
N HIS A 306 0.84 29.63 17.09
CA HIS A 306 0.02 29.74 15.89
C HIS A 306 0.83 29.38 14.66
N TRP A 307 0.16 28.93 13.59
CA TRP A 307 0.79 28.56 12.34
C TRP A 307 -0.15 28.78 11.15
N ALA A 308 0.42 28.66 9.96
CA ALA A 308 -0.32 28.64 8.71
C ALA A 308 0.48 27.91 7.65
N SER A 309 -0.24 27.19 6.79
CA SER A 309 0.26 26.65 5.53
C SER A 309 -0.19 27.58 4.40
N PRO A 310 0.68 28.43 3.84
CA PRO A 310 0.27 29.36 2.80
C PRO A 310 -0.26 28.65 1.56
N LYS A 311 0.24 27.44 1.25
CA LYS A 311 -0.13 26.66 0.05
C LYS A 311 -1.57 26.16 0.06
N SER A 312 -2.18 25.94 1.22
CA SER A 312 -3.59 25.52 1.32
C SER A 312 -4.57 26.70 1.38
N MET A 313 -4.08 27.94 1.47
CA MET A 313 -4.93 29.13 1.46
C MET A 313 -5.26 29.56 0.02
N SER A 314 -6.54 29.82 -0.26
CA SER A 314 -6.96 30.48 -1.50
C SER A 314 -6.27 31.84 -1.63
N LYS A 315 -6.10 32.36 -2.86
CA LYS A 315 -5.47 33.68 -3.07
C LYS A 315 -6.15 34.79 -2.26
N LYS A 316 -7.47 34.71 -2.08
CA LYS A 316 -8.25 35.63 -1.26
C LYS A 316 -7.94 35.47 0.24
N ARG A 317 -7.97 34.25 0.77
CA ARG A 317 -7.60 33.97 2.17
C ARG A 317 -6.15 34.35 2.46
N ARG A 318 -5.24 34.14 1.51
CA ARG A 318 -3.83 34.57 1.63
C ARG A 318 -3.69 36.09 1.66
N ALA A 319 -4.44 36.82 0.84
CA ALA A 319 -4.46 38.28 0.90
C ALA A 319 -5.08 38.80 2.22
N GLU A 320 -6.15 38.16 2.72
CA GLU A 320 -6.75 38.48 4.03
C GLU A 320 -5.75 38.21 5.18
N TYR A 321 -5.07 37.07 5.13
CA TYR A 321 -3.97 36.66 6.01
C TYR A 321 -2.83 37.69 6.04
N GLU A 322 -2.47 38.25 4.89
CA GLU A 322 -1.43 39.29 4.77
C GLU A 322 -1.95 40.68 5.18
N SER A 323 -3.27 40.91 5.14
CA SER A 323 -3.89 42.23 5.34
C SER A 323 -4.14 42.65 6.79
N LYS A 324 -3.86 41.80 7.78
CA LYS A 324 -3.93 42.12 9.22
C LYS A 324 -5.31 42.55 9.76
N ASN A 325 -6.40 42.29 9.03
CA ASN A 325 -7.78 42.61 9.42
C ASN A 325 -8.66 41.34 9.45
N GLY A 326 -9.62 41.23 10.37
CA GLY A 326 -10.60 40.11 10.46
C GLY A 326 -10.22 38.98 11.43
N GLU A 327 -10.61 37.72 11.14
CA GLU A 327 -10.34 36.52 11.98
C GLU A 327 -8.86 36.33 12.37
N TYR A 328 -7.93 36.98 11.67
CA TYR A 328 -6.48 36.95 11.91
C TYR A 328 -5.95 38.16 12.71
N GLU A 329 -6.80 38.87 13.46
CA GLU A 329 -6.38 40.02 14.29
C GLU A 329 -5.24 39.68 15.26
N TRP A 330 -5.11 38.39 15.65
CA TRP A 330 -3.97 37.91 16.44
C TRP A 330 -2.61 38.14 15.75
N LEU A 331 -2.53 38.18 14.41
CA LEU A 331 -1.32 38.52 13.66
C LEU A 331 -0.82 39.95 13.97
N ASN A 332 -1.68 40.85 14.43
CA ASN A 332 -1.27 42.19 14.87
C ASN A 332 -0.46 42.17 16.16
N ARG A 333 -0.64 41.12 16.97
CA ARG A 333 0.00 40.92 18.28
C ARG A 333 1.06 39.83 18.24
N ALA A 334 1.22 39.17 17.10
CA ALA A 334 2.09 38.02 16.94
C ALA A 334 3.49 38.41 16.47
N VAL A 335 4.50 37.73 17.02
CA VAL A 335 5.88 37.76 16.53
C VAL A 335 6.10 36.53 15.67
N LYS A 336 6.47 36.75 14.40
CA LYS A 336 6.83 35.65 13.49
C LYS A 336 8.08 34.94 14.01
N VAL A 337 8.05 33.62 14.06
CA VAL A 337 9.20 32.81 14.45
C VAL A 337 9.97 32.40 13.18
N PRO A 338 11.23 32.84 13.01
CA PRO A 338 12.05 32.40 11.89
C PRO A 338 12.43 30.93 12.07
N MET A 339 12.06 30.10 11.10
CA MET A 339 12.37 28.67 11.09
C MET A 339 13.57 28.42 10.19
N LYS A 340 14.65 27.86 10.75
CA LYS A 340 15.92 27.66 10.05
C LYS A 340 15.80 26.74 8.82
N ASP A 341 14.92 25.74 8.90
CA ASP A 341 14.82 24.64 7.92
C ASP A 341 13.41 24.50 7.30
N ILE A 342 12.56 25.51 7.43
CA ILE A 342 11.22 25.54 6.83
C ILE A 342 11.08 26.80 5.98
N PRO A 343 11.00 26.66 4.63
CA PRO A 343 10.76 27.81 3.76
C PRO A 343 9.41 28.46 4.09
N GLU A 344 9.37 29.79 4.12
CA GLU A 344 8.16 30.55 4.50
C GLU A 344 6.97 30.24 3.59
N GLU A 345 7.24 30.00 2.30
CA GLU A 345 6.25 29.56 1.30
C GLU A 345 5.58 28.22 1.63
N THR A 346 6.17 27.42 2.52
CA THR A 346 5.69 26.07 2.87
C THR A 346 4.90 26.07 4.16
N PHE A 347 5.45 26.68 5.21
CA PHE A 347 4.82 26.77 6.51
C PHE A 347 5.41 27.96 7.26
N THR A 348 4.59 28.64 8.05
CA THR A 348 5.06 29.74 8.88
C THR A 348 4.49 29.59 10.29
N PHE A 349 5.24 30.06 11.29
CA PHE A 349 4.93 29.93 12.71
C PHE A 349 4.99 31.30 13.40
N TRP A 350 4.14 31.47 14.42
CA TRP A 350 4.01 32.72 15.16
C TRP A 350 3.83 32.46 16.64
N LYS A 351 4.26 33.44 17.42
CA LYS A 351 4.10 33.49 18.87
C LYS A 351 3.29 34.72 19.27
N THR A 352 2.23 34.52 20.04
CA THR A 352 1.53 35.59 20.78
C THR A 352 1.91 35.54 22.27
N ASN A 353 1.61 36.61 23.02
CA ASN A 353 1.91 36.69 24.45
C ASN A 353 0.77 36.15 25.35
N ASP A 354 -0.22 35.45 24.79
CA ASP A 354 -1.47 35.05 25.45
C ASP A 354 -1.37 33.78 26.33
#